data_AF-A0A956PIH4-F1
#
_entry.id   AF-A0A956PIH4-F1
#
_cell.length_a   1.000
_cell.length_b   1.000
_cell.length_c   1.000
_cell.angle_alpha   90.00
_cell.angle_beta   90.00
_cell.angle_gamma   90.00
#
_symmetry.space_group_name_H-M   'P 1'
#
loop_
_entity.id
_entity.type
_entity.pdbx_description
1 polymer ?
#
loop_
_entity_poly.entity_id
_entity_poly.type
_entity_poly.pdbx_seq_one_letter_code
_entity_poly.pdbx_strand_id
1 'polypeptide(L)'
;MKTRKFEILGILILLLSTIGWAQGESDLTAAQSLSTLPVQSGGRLKPLDTLARESVRLVTGKSKFEGQEPVITFLQWWADPEIDSKEIIEFRDLEIKKELGLTDKRWYSLQELSGNKKLDEYREEIHKHLQNEEELHGSEQKIQDLLVKINVVAKTKDGSIFQAVPNPAGLNDDWGSFADLDHDGLIEMVIPAKNAVYELREAISSGDDSKIVAAAANVRAELTKLGPVPEESVMARELRYNQSHPFRKAWILYLVGLCILTFAQPKTHTTGY
;
A
#
# COMPACT_ATOMS: atom_id res chain seq x y z
N MET A 1 -33.96 -17.66 -38.28
CA MET A 1 -32.61 -17.67 -37.65
C MET A 1 -32.18 -16.30 -37.07
N LYS A 2 -33.13 -15.43 -36.68
CA LYS A 2 -32.87 -14.07 -36.11
C LYS A 2 -33.10 -13.98 -34.60
N THR A 3 -33.80 -14.95 -34.00
CA THR A 3 -34.21 -14.97 -32.58
C THR A 3 -33.10 -15.42 -31.63
N ARG A 4 -32.18 -16.30 -32.06
CA ARG A 4 -31.11 -16.84 -31.21
C ARG A 4 -30.07 -15.82 -30.71
N LYS A 5 -29.90 -14.66 -31.35
CA LYS A 5 -28.89 -13.66 -30.93
C LYS A 5 -29.36 -12.79 -29.77
N PHE A 6 -30.65 -12.52 -29.67
CA PHE A 6 -31.23 -11.74 -28.55
C PHE A 6 -31.37 -12.60 -27.27
N GLU A 7 -31.60 -13.91 -27.42
CA GLU A 7 -31.64 -14.84 -26.29
C GLU A 7 -30.28 -14.97 -25.59
N ILE A 8 -29.18 -14.98 -26.34
CA ILE A 8 -27.82 -15.06 -25.77
C ILE A 8 -27.45 -13.78 -25.01
N LEU A 9 -27.90 -12.60 -25.47
CA LEU A 9 -27.64 -11.32 -24.81
C LEU A 9 -28.45 -11.17 -23.51
N GLY A 10 -29.68 -11.69 -23.47
CA GLY A 10 -30.51 -11.73 -22.26
C GLY A 10 -29.98 -12.68 -21.19
N ILE A 11 -29.44 -13.83 -21.59
CA ILE A 11 -28.83 -14.82 -20.66
C ILE A 11 -27.53 -14.26 -20.04
N LEU A 12 -26.76 -13.46 -20.78
CA LEU A 12 -25.53 -12.84 -20.26
C LEU A 12 -25.84 -11.77 -19.19
N ILE A 13 -26.94 -11.04 -19.33
CA ILE A 13 -27.39 -10.02 -18.35
C ILE A 13 -27.98 -10.68 -17.10
N LEU A 14 -28.68 -11.82 -17.24
CA LEU A 14 -29.25 -12.57 -16.12
C LEU A 14 -28.18 -13.33 -15.29
N LEU A 15 -27.08 -13.76 -15.92
CA LEU A 15 -25.93 -14.35 -15.23
C LEU A 15 -25.08 -13.32 -14.45
N LEU A 16 -25.21 -12.03 -14.76
CA LEU A 16 -24.55 -10.94 -14.02
C LEU A 16 -25.30 -10.52 -12.75
N SER A 17 -26.57 -10.91 -12.60
CA SER A 17 -27.41 -10.61 -11.42
C SER A 17 -27.31 -11.62 -10.27
N THR A 18 -26.62 -12.75 -10.44
CA THR A 18 -26.49 -13.79 -9.40
C THR A 18 -25.13 -13.78 -8.70
N ILE A 19 -24.55 -12.59 -8.45
CA ILE A 19 -23.51 -12.47 -7.43
C ILE A 19 -24.26 -12.31 -6.10
N GLY A 20 -24.62 -13.45 -5.51
CA GLY A 20 -25.25 -13.51 -4.20
C GLY A 20 -24.36 -12.84 -3.16
N TRP A 21 -24.93 -11.88 -2.42
CA TRP A 21 -24.35 -11.38 -1.19
C TRP A 21 -24.59 -12.41 -0.10
N ALA A 22 -23.73 -13.43 -0.03
CA ALA A 22 -23.60 -14.23 1.17
C ALA A 22 -22.87 -13.36 2.21
N GLN A 23 -23.63 -12.60 2.98
CA GLN A 23 -23.15 -12.00 4.24
C GLN A 23 -23.14 -13.13 5.27
N GLY A 24 -22.11 -13.98 5.21
CA GLY A 24 -21.67 -14.67 6.41
C GLY A 24 -21.03 -13.64 7.31
N GLU A 25 -21.37 -13.64 8.59
CA GLU A 25 -20.65 -12.93 9.64
C GLU A 25 -19.23 -13.53 9.69
N SER A 26 -18.36 -13.05 8.81
CA SER A 26 -17.01 -13.56 8.68
C SER A 26 -16.17 -12.93 9.77
N ASP A 27 -15.57 -13.75 10.64
CA ASP A 27 -14.45 -13.32 11.47
C ASP A 27 -13.47 -12.53 10.60
N LEU A 28 -13.12 -11.31 11.03
CA LEU A 28 -12.19 -10.46 10.29
C LEU A 28 -10.87 -11.22 10.13
N THR A 29 -10.41 -11.37 8.89
CA THR A 29 -9.04 -11.85 8.65
C THR A 29 -8.03 -10.90 9.27
N ALA A 30 -6.82 -11.39 9.57
CA ALA A 30 -5.72 -10.56 10.06
C ALA A 30 -5.53 -9.30 9.19
N ALA A 31 -5.48 -9.45 7.86
CA ALA A 31 -5.35 -8.33 6.94
C ALA A 31 -6.51 -7.32 7.05
N GLN A 32 -7.76 -7.78 7.15
CA GLN A 32 -8.92 -6.91 7.28
C GLN A 32 -8.93 -6.15 8.62
N SER A 33 -8.53 -6.82 9.72
CA SER A 33 -8.47 -6.19 11.05
C SER A 33 -7.52 -4.98 11.11
N LEU A 34 -6.42 -5.06 10.34
CA LEU A 34 -5.38 -4.03 10.25
C LEU A 34 -5.70 -2.94 9.23
N SER A 35 -6.43 -3.28 8.17
CA SER A 35 -6.60 -2.44 6.97
C SER A 35 -7.15 -1.03 7.26
N THR A 36 -8.06 -0.90 8.23
CA THR A 36 -8.76 0.35 8.54
C THR A 36 -8.07 1.19 9.62
N LEU A 37 -6.91 0.77 10.14
CA LEU A 37 -6.14 1.59 11.08
C LEU A 37 -5.79 2.94 10.40
N PRO A 38 -6.20 4.10 10.96
CA PRO A 38 -5.87 5.40 10.40
C PRO A 38 -4.38 5.67 10.47
N VAL A 39 -3.80 6.15 9.37
CA VAL A 39 -2.42 6.64 9.30
C VAL A 39 -2.37 7.94 8.50
N GLN A 40 -1.47 8.86 8.88
CA GLN A 40 -1.21 10.07 8.14
C GLN A 40 -0.08 9.84 7.13
N SER A 41 -0.23 10.32 5.89
CA SER A 41 0.85 10.31 4.91
C SER A 41 0.63 11.41 3.89
N GLY A 42 1.64 12.28 3.74
CA GLY A 42 1.53 13.51 2.95
C GLY A 42 0.49 14.49 3.50
N GLY A 43 0.37 14.60 4.82
CA GLY A 43 -0.63 15.44 5.50
C GLY A 43 -2.07 14.91 5.45
N ARG A 44 -2.33 13.80 4.75
CA ARG A 44 -3.68 13.21 4.61
C ARG A 44 -3.81 11.95 5.46
N LEU A 45 -4.88 11.87 6.24
CA LEU A 45 -5.30 10.63 6.90
C LEU A 45 -5.89 9.65 5.87
N LYS A 46 -5.35 8.43 5.84
CA LYS A 46 -5.74 7.33 4.96
C LYS A 46 -5.74 6.01 5.75
N PRO A 47 -6.43 4.96 5.27
CA PRO A 47 -6.30 3.63 5.86
C PRO A 47 -4.86 3.10 5.71
N LEU A 48 -4.40 2.31 6.68
CA LEU A 48 -3.12 1.61 6.62
C LEU A 48 -2.98 0.75 5.36
N ASP A 49 -4.06 0.12 4.89
CA ASP A 49 -4.06 -0.63 3.63
C ASP A 49 -3.65 0.23 2.42
N THR A 50 -4.06 1.50 2.37
CA THR A 50 -3.66 2.43 1.30
C THR A 50 -2.15 2.68 1.37
N LEU A 51 -1.61 3.03 2.54
CA LEU A 51 -0.17 3.24 2.73
C LEU A 51 0.61 1.99 2.38
N ALA A 52 0.16 0.82 2.85
CA ALA A 52 0.83 -0.45 2.59
C ALA A 52 0.86 -0.81 1.10
N ARG A 53 -0.24 -0.61 0.36
CA ARG A 53 -0.28 -0.81 -1.11
C ARG A 53 0.69 0.12 -1.85
N GLU A 54 0.73 1.38 -1.45
CA GLU A 54 1.64 2.39 -2.01
C GLU A 54 3.10 1.98 -1.77
N SER A 55 3.46 1.70 -0.52
CA SER A 55 4.82 1.33 -0.09
C SER A 55 5.28 0.01 -0.69
N VAL A 56 4.48 -1.06 -0.62
CA VAL A 56 4.85 -2.37 -1.17
C VAL A 56 5.06 -2.28 -2.68
N ARG A 57 4.19 -1.55 -3.38
CA ARG A 57 4.34 -1.33 -4.83
C ARG A 57 5.58 -0.53 -5.18
N LEU A 58 5.86 0.54 -4.43
CA LEU A 58 7.02 1.40 -4.63
C LEU A 58 8.32 0.61 -4.43
N VAL A 59 8.43 -0.12 -3.33
CA VAL A 59 9.63 -0.88 -2.94
C VAL A 59 9.84 -2.08 -3.86
N THR A 60 8.83 -2.92 -4.07
CA THR A 60 9.00 -4.22 -4.74
C THR A 60 8.67 -4.22 -6.24
N GLY A 61 8.00 -3.17 -6.72
CA GLY A 61 7.44 -3.12 -8.06
C GLY A 61 6.22 -4.04 -8.25
N LYS A 62 5.63 -4.58 -7.18
CA LYS A 62 4.50 -5.53 -7.21
C LYS A 62 3.32 -5.04 -6.38
N SER A 63 2.10 -5.36 -6.81
CA SER A 63 0.87 -5.06 -6.04
C SER A 63 0.66 -6.00 -4.85
N LYS A 64 1.32 -7.16 -4.86
CA LYS A 64 1.42 -8.16 -3.78
C LYS A 64 2.82 -8.75 -3.87
N PHE A 65 3.50 -8.89 -2.75
CA PHE A 65 4.82 -9.51 -2.69
C PHE A 65 4.69 -10.89 -2.05
N GLU A 66 5.37 -11.90 -2.62
CA GLU A 66 5.32 -13.28 -2.12
C GLU A 66 3.88 -13.86 -1.94
N GLY A 67 2.92 -13.35 -2.71
CA GLY A 67 1.52 -13.79 -2.68
C GLY A 67 0.69 -13.24 -1.50
N GLN A 68 1.30 -12.47 -0.59
CA GLN A 68 0.64 -11.93 0.59
C GLN A 68 -0.12 -10.62 0.33
N GLU A 69 -1.04 -10.29 1.23
CA GLU A 69 -1.70 -8.98 1.23
C GLU A 69 -0.72 -7.87 1.64
N PRO A 70 -0.75 -6.69 0.97
CA PRO A 70 0.22 -5.63 1.21
C PRO A 70 0.32 -5.17 2.66
N VAL A 71 -0.79 -5.08 3.38
CA VAL A 71 -0.80 -4.68 4.80
C VAL A 71 -0.04 -5.66 5.69
N ILE A 72 -0.14 -6.97 5.40
CA ILE A 72 0.59 -8.02 6.12
C ILE A 72 2.07 -7.94 5.76
N THR A 73 2.42 -7.90 4.48
CA THR A 73 3.81 -7.77 4.02
C THR A 73 4.48 -6.54 4.64
N PHE A 74 3.80 -5.40 4.65
CA PHE A 74 4.36 -4.14 5.11
C PHE A 74 4.62 -4.14 6.62
N LEU A 75 3.69 -4.68 7.42
CA LEU A 75 3.90 -4.83 8.86
C LEU A 75 4.91 -5.94 9.18
N GLN A 76 5.02 -6.99 8.37
CA GLN A 76 6.07 -8.00 8.51
C GLN A 76 7.45 -7.40 8.29
N TRP A 77 7.63 -6.46 7.35
CA TRP A 77 8.90 -5.74 7.22
C TRP A 77 9.27 -4.93 8.46
N TRP A 78 8.28 -4.38 9.16
CA TRP A 78 8.49 -3.67 10.42
C TRP A 78 8.80 -4.62 11.60
N ALA A 79 8.13 -5.77 11.65
CA ALA A 79 8.32 -6.76 12.71
C ALA A 79 9.58 -7.63 12.54
N ASP A 80 10.15 -7.67 11.34
CA ASP A 80 11.27 -8.56 11.02
C ASP A 80 12.64 -7.97 11.43
N PRO A 81 13.37 -8.60 12.38
CA PRO A 81 14.69 -8.13 12.78
C PRO A 81 15.75 -8.24 11.67
N GLU A 82 15.54 -9.12 10.69
CA GLU A 82 16.49 -9.41 9.60
C GLU A 82 16.13 -8.67 8.30
N ILE A 83 15.21 -7.70 8.36
CA ILE A 83 14.72 -6.96 7.19
C ILE A 83 15.84 -6.32 6.35
N ASP A 84 16.95 -5.94 6.99
CA ASP A 84 18.12 -5.35 6.33
C ASP A 84 18.72 -6.26 5.26
N SER A 85 18.67 -7.58 5.50
CA SER A 85 19.27 -8.60 4.64
C SER A 85 18.32 -9.07 3.52
N LYS A 86 17.02 -8.77 3.61
CA LYS A 86 16.01 -9.24 2.65
C LYS A 86 16.06 -8.48 1.33
N GLU A 87 16.08 -9.22 0.22
CA GLU A 87 16.06 -8.66 -1.13
C GLU A 87 14.65 -8.24 -1.55
N ILE A 88 14.22 -7.05 -1.10
CA ILE A 88 12.88 -6.51 -1.39
C ILE A 88 12.90 -5.23 -2.23
N ILE A 89 14.03 -4.52 -2.30
CA ILE A 89 14.14 -3.22 -2.98
C ILE A 89 14.39 -3.46 -4.46
N GLU A 90 13.38 -3.20 -5.29
CA GLU A 90 13.47 -3.41 -6.72
C GLU A 90 14.29 -2.32 -7.40
N PHE A 91 15.26 -2.74 -8.23
CA PHE A 91 15.96 -1.84 -9.14
C PHE A 91 16.28 -2.56 -10.45
N ARG A 92 15.91 -1.97 -11.60
CA ARG A 92 15.98 -2.65 -12.91
C ARG A 92 16.95 -2.03 -13.90
N ASP A 93 17.46 -0.83 -13.64
CA ASP A 93 18.27 -0.12 -14.62
C ASP A 93 19.67 -0.75 -14.75
N LEU A 94 19.97 -1.35 -15.90
CA LEU A 94 21.21 -2.08 -16.13
C LEU A 94 22.44 -1.18 -16.21
N GLU A 95 22.30 0.05 -16.70
CA GLU A 95 23.41 1.00 -16.82
C GLU A 95 23.78 1.52 -15.44
N ILE A 96 22.77 1.94 -14.66
CA ILE A 96 23.00 2.43 -13.30
C ILE A 96 23.49 1.33 -12.36
N LYS A 97 23.02 0.08 -12.50
CA LYS A 97 23.58 -1.05 -11.73
C LYS A 97 25.07 -1.21 -11.98
N LYS A 98 25.51 -1.18 -13.24
CA LYS A 98 26.94 -1.29 -13.60
C LYS A 98 27.73 -0.12 -13.03
N GLU A 99 27.17 1.08 -13.14
CA GLU A 99 27.76 2.29 -12.59
C GLU A 99 27.96 2.19 -11.07
N LEU A 100 26.94 1.75 -10.33
CA LEU A 100 26.98 1.52 -8.88
C LEU A 100 27.79 0.27 -8.48
N GLY A 101 28.24 -0.55 -9.43
CA GLY A 101 28.95 -1.80 -9.16
C GLY A 101 28.07 -2.90 -8.56
N LEU A 102 26.75 -2.83 -8.77
CA LEU A 102 25.78 -3.80 -8.28
C LEU A 102 25.72 -5.05 -9.17
N THR A 103 25.47 -6.20 -8.56
CA THR A 103 25.16 -7.44 -9.29
C THR A 103 23.86 -7.29 -10.07
N ASP A 104 23.74 -7.93 -11.25
CA ASP A 104 22.49 -7.86 -12.03
C ASP A 104 21.43 -8.82 -11.49
N LYS A 105 20.68 -8.34 -10.51
CA LYS A 105 19.50 -9.01 -9.94
C LYS A 105 18.34 -8.03 -9.85
N ARG A 106 17.14 -8.56 -9.60
CA ARG A 106 15.92 -7.74 -9.62
C ARG A 106 15.71 -6.95 -8.33
N TRP A 107 15.98 -7.57 -7.19
CA TRP A 107 15.80 -6.99 -5.87
C TRP A 107 17.11 -7.00 -5.10
N TYR A 108 17.27 -5.99 -4.26
CA TYR A 108 18.45 -5.73 -3.46
C TYR A 108 18.04 -5.59 -2.01
N SER A 109 18.96 -5.85 -1.09
CA SER A 109 18.73 -5.68 0.34
C SER A 109 19.09 -4.26 0.79
N LEU A 110 18.51 -3.82 1.90
CA LEU A 110 18.86 -2.52 2.49
C LEU A 110 20.35 -2.49 2.89
N GLN A 111 20.87 -3.61 3.39
CA GLN A 111 22.28 -3.76 3.76
C GLN A 111 23.22 -3.60 2.54
N GLU A 112 22.88 -4.22 1.40
CA GLU A 112 23.68 -4.12 0.18
C GLU A 112 23.71 -2.69 -0.36
N LEU A 113 22.57 -1.99 -0.35
CA LEU A 113 22.46 -0.64 -0.88
C LEU A 113 23.05 0.40 0.07
N SER A 114 22.80 0.29 1.37
CA SER A 114 23.29 1.27 2.37
C SER A 114 24.81 1.18 2.58
N GLY A 115 25.43 0.05 2.26
CA GLY A 115 26.89 -0.10 2.26
C GLY A 115 27.59 0.33 0.97
N ASN A 116 26.84 0.84 -0.03
CA ASN A 116 27.40 1.15 -1.34
C ASN A 116 27.97 2.58 -1.38
N LYS A 117 29.30 2.68 -1.37
CA LYS A 117 30.01 3.97 -1.40
C LYS A 117 29.63 4.88 -2.59
N LYS A 118 29.43 4.33 -3.79
CA LYS A 118 29.05 5.13 -4.97
C LYS A 118 27.64 5.70 -4.81
N LEU A 119 26.74 4.93 -4.20
CA LEU A 119 25.39 5.39 -3.92
C LEU A 119 25.40 6.55 -2.91
N ASP A 120 26.31 6.54 -1.94
CA ASP A 120 26.50 7.66 -1.00
C ASP A 120 27.09 8.90 -1.68
N GLU A 121 28.06 8.74 -2.60
CA GLU A 121 28.57 9.85 -3.42
C GLU A 121 27.42 10.51 -4.20
N TYR A 122 26.59 9.69 -4.87
CA TYR A 122 25.40 10.17 -5.57
C TYR A 122 24.38 10.85 -4.66
N ARG A 123 24.18 10.35 -3.45
CA ARG A 123 23.27 10.95 -2.47
C ARG A 123 23.69 12.38 -2.14
N GLU A 124 24.99 12.61 -1.93
CA GLU A 124 25.53 13.94 -1.63
C GLU A 124 25.44 14.89 -2.83
N GLU A 125 25.69 14.39 -4.05
CA GLU A 125 25.53 15.17 -5.29
C GLU A 125 24.07 15.60 -5.52
N ILE A 126 23.16 14.63 -5.46
CA ILE A 126 21.72 14.88 -5.58
C ILE A 126 21.25 15.87 -4.50
N HIS A 127 21.74 15.73 -3.26
CA HIS A 127 21.39 16.66 -2.20
C HIS A 127 21.82 18.10 -2.51
N LYS A 128 23.02 18.29 -3.07
CA LYS A 128 23.52 19.62 -3.48
C LYS A 128 22.71 20.20 -4.65
N HIS A 129 22.40 19.41 -5.67
CA HIS A 129 21.58 19.87 -6.81
C HIS A 129 20.19 20.31 -6.33
N LEU A 130 19.54 19.51 -5.47
CA LEU A 130 18.24 19.86 -4.92
C LEU A 130 18.28 21.11 -4.01
N GLN A 131 19.36 21.31 -3.25
CA GLN A 131 19.57 22.55 -2.46
C GLN A 131 19.72 23.80 -3.32
N ASN A 132 20.28 23.64 -4.52
CA ASN A 132 20.44 24.72 -5.50
C ASN A 132 19.20 24.91 -6.40
N GLU A 133 18.10 24.20 -6.12
CA GLU A 133 16.87 24.19 -6.93
C GLU A 133 17.10 23.70 -8.38
N GLU A 134 18.14 22.89 -8.59
CA GLU A 134 18.46 22.29 -9.88
C GLU A 134 17.61 21.04 -10.14
N GLU A 135 17.15 20.85 -11.38
CA GLU A 135 16.40 19.66 -11.78
C GLU A 135 17.33 18.45 -11.95
N LEU A 136 16.93 17.31 -11.39
CA LEU A 136 17.64 16.05 -11.59
C LEU A 136 17.31 15.45 -12.96
N HIS A 137 18.32 14.92 -13.64
CA HIS A 137 18.15 14.31 -14.96
C HIS A 137 18.88 12.97 -15.08
N GLY A 138 18.38 12.11 -15.97
CA GLY A 138 19.05 10.87 -16.35
C GLY A 138 19.35 9.95 -15.17
N SER A 139 20.64 9.69 -14.92
CA SER A 139 21.12 8.82 -13.84
C SER A 139 20.67 9.30 -12.47
N GLU A 140 20.74 10.61 -12.19
CA GLU A 140 20.41 11.17 -10.89
C GLU A 140 18.96 10.93 -10.51
N GLN A 141 18.03 11.09 -11.46
CA GLN A 141 16.62 10.84 -11.23
C GLN A 141 16.36 9.36 -10.88
N LYS A 142 16.99 8.44 -11.61
CA LYS A 142 16.85 6.99 -11.35
C LYS A 142 17.46 6.58 -10.01
N ILE A 143 18.57 7.21 -9.61
CA ILE A 143 19.21 6.99 -8.32
C ILE A 143 18.38 7.60 -7.20
N GLN A 144 17.80 8.78 -7.40
CA GLN A 144 16.86 9.37 -6.47
C GLN A 144 15.66 8.46 -6.22
N ASP A 145 15.08 7.85 -7.26
CA ASP A 145 14.02 6.85 -7.11
C ASP A 145 14.46 5.64 -6.26
N LEU A 146 15.71 5.17 -6.43
CA LEU A 146 16.29 4.10 -5.61
C LEU A 146 16.46 4.54 -4.15
N LEU A 147 16.97 5.75 -3.91
CA LEU A 147 17.13 6.34 -2.58
C LEU A 147 15.78 6.50 -1.86
N VAL A 148 14.72 6.87 -2.59
CA VAL A 148 13.36 6.93 -2.04
C VAL A 148 12.90 5.56 -1.56
N LYS A 149 13.13 4.49 -2.33
CA LYS A 149 12.78 3.11 -1.91
C LYS A 149 13.57 2.67 -0.67
N ILE A 150 14.87 2.97 -0.63
CA ILE A 150 15.74 2.71 0.53
C ILE A 150 15.18 3.39 1.78
N ASN A 151 14.81 4.67 1.66
CA ASN A 151 14.25 5.44 2.76
C ASN A 151 12.91 4.87 3.25
N VAL A 152 12.05 4.37 2.34
CA VAL A 152 10.81 3.70 2.73
C VAL A 152 11.10 2.46 3.57
N VAL A 153 12.05 1.60 3.17
CA VAL A 153 12.40 0.40 3.95
C VAL A 153 13.01 0.78 5.30
N ALA A 154 13.93 1.76 5.33
CA ALA A 154 14.55 2.24 6.57
C ALA A 154 13.50 2.79 7.56
N LYS A 155 12.59 3.64 7.10
CA LYS A 155 11.49 4.17 7.92
C LYS A 155 10.43 3.13 8.32
N THR A 156 10.33 2.05 7.55
CA THR A 156 9.46 0.92 7.90
C THR A 156 10.08 0.13 9.04
N LYS A 157 11.39 -0.11 9.00
CA LYS A 157 12.13 -0.83 10.04
C LYS A 157 12.05 -0.13 11.40
N ASP A 158 12.26 1.18 11.43
CA ASP A 158 12.22 1.94 12.70
C ASP A 158 10.78 2.27 13.17
N GLY A 159 9.79 2.15 12.28
CA GLY A 159 8.38 2.41 12.58
C GLY A 159 7.95 3.87 12.35
N SER A 160 8.85 4.76 11.92
CA SER A 160 8.59 6.18 11.67
C SER A 160 7.70 6.43 10.45
N ILE A 161 7.56 5.44 9.55
CA ILE A 161 6.61 5.53 8.43
C ILE A 161 5.14 5.42 8.88
N PHE A 162 4.88 4.79 10.02
CA PHE A 162 3.52 4.53 10.52
C PHE A 162 3.05 5.69 11.39
N GLN A 163 2.73 6.82 10.78
CA GLN A 163 2.18 8.01 11.45
C GLN A 163 0.73 7.76 11.91
N ALA A 164 0.56 6.91 12.92
CA ALA A 164 -0.72 6.37 13.38
C ALA A 164 -1.12 6.85 14.78
N VAL A 165 -0.25 7.57 15.48
CA VAL A 165 -0.48 8.10 16.83
C VAL A 165 -1.25 9.42 16.72
N PRO A 166 -2.53 9.48 17.16
CA PRO A 166 -3.34 10.67 16.97
C PRO A 166 -2.77 11.88 17.71
N ASN A 167 -2.83 13.05 17.06
CA ASN A 167 -2.50 14.30 17.70
C ASN A 167 -3.70 14.80 18.53
N PRO A 168 -3.54 15.10 19.84
CA PRO A 168 -4.63 15.59 20.67
C PRO A 168 -5.17 16.97 20.23
N ALA A 169 -4.40 17.75 19.48
CA ALA A 169 -4.83 19.05 18.98
C ALA A 169 -5.92 18.96 17.91
N GLY A 170 -5.93 17.90 17.09
CA GLY A 170 -6.89 17.77 16.00
C GLY A 170 -6.54 16.76 14.92
N LEU A 171 -7.51 16.52 14.03
CA LEU A 171 -7.37 15.61 12.88
C LEU A 171 -6.45 16.16 11.77
N ASN A 172 -6.24 17.47 11.73
CA ASN A 172 -5.47 18.13 10.66
C ASN A 172 -4.03 18.45 11.09
N ASP A 173 -3.67 18.17 12.33
CA ASP A 173 -2.32 18.36 12.86
C ASP A 173 -1.45 17.14 12.52
N ASP A 174 -0.13 17.28 12.69
CA ASP A 174 0.82 16.21 12.42
C ASP A 174 0.65 15.09 13.47
N TRP A 175 0.33 13.89 13.00
CA TRP A 175 0.25 12.69 13.83
C TRP A 175 1.64 12.19 14.15
N GLY A 176 1.78 11.52 15.29
CA GLY A 176 3.01 10.83 15.65
C GLY A 176 3.11 9.44 15.03
N SER A 177 4.29 8.88 15.05
CA SER A 177 4.61 7.55 14.53
C SER A 177 4.70 6.48 15.61
N PHE A 178 4.74 5.22 15.21
CA PHE A 178 5.08 4.13 16.14
C PHE A 178 6.48 4.30 16.76
N ALA A 179 7.43 4.90 16.03
CA ALA A 179 8.76 5.20 16.57
C ALA A 179 8.72 6.23 17.70
N ASP A 180 7.78 7.19 17.64
CA ASP A 180 7.62 8.22 18.68
C ASP A 180 7.04 7.65 19.99
N LEU A 181 6.54 6.41 19.98
CA LEU A 181 6.16 5.71 21.21
C LEU A 181 7.36 5.05 21.90
N ASP A 182 8.55 5.06 21.28
CA ASP A 182 9.74 4.41 21.81
C ASP A 182 10.84 5.41 22.22
N HIS A 183 10.49 6.32 23.14
CA HIS A 183 11.46 7.21 23.76
C HIS A 183 11.29 7.29 25.29
N ASP A 184 12.33 7.77 25.97
CA ASP A 184 12.31 8.02 27.40
C ASP A 184 11.45 9.25 27.74
N GLY A 185 10.82 9.27 28.91
CA GLY A 185 10.04 10.42 29.37
C GLY A 185 8.65 10.56 28.75
N LEU A 186 8.09 9.47 28.22
CA LEU A 186 6.69 9.43 27.80
C LEU A 186 5.76 9.79 28.96
N ILE A 187 4.71 10.53 28.62
CA ILE A 187 3.62 10.82 29.54
C ILE A 187 2.92 9.49 29.88
N GLU A 188 2.58 9.25 31.15
CA GLU A 188 1.98 7.99 31.62
C GLU A 188 0.76 7.54 30.79
N MET A 189 -0.03 8.49 30.29
CA MET A 189 -1.20 8.25 29.45
C MET A 189 -0.87 7.56 28.11
N VAL A 190 0.36 7.69 27.61
CA VAL A 190 0.80 7.12 26.32
C VAL A 190 1.33 5.67 26.49
N ILE A 191 1.69 5.27 27.70
CA ILE A 191 2.27 3.95 27.99
C ILE A 191 1.37 2.78 27.52
N PRO A 192 0.04 2.80 27.74
CA PRO A 192 -0.84 1.74 27.21
C PRO A 192 -0.78 1.61 25.69
N ALA A 193 -0.72 2.72 24.96
CA ALA A 193 -0.61 2.73 23.50
C ALA A 193 0.75 2.18 23.03
N LYS A 194 1.84 2.55 23.71
CA LYS A 194 3.17 1.96 23.49
C LYS A 194 3.13 0.44 23.61
N ASN A 195 2.57 -0.06 24.72
CA ASN A 195 2.46 -1.50 24.97
C ASN A 195 1.62 -2.21 23.90
N ALA A 196 0.48 -1.63 23.52
CA ALA A 196 -0.37 -2.21 22.46
C ALA A 196 0.37 -2.28 21.11
N VAL A 197 1.14 -1.24 20.75
CA VAL A 197 1.94 -1.25 19.50
C VAL A 197 3.03 -2.32 19.55
N TYR A 198 3.69 -2.54 20.69
CA TYR A 198 4.62 -3.66 20.84
C TYR A 198 3.93 -5.03 20.74
N GLU A 199 2.78 -5.20 21.39
CA GLU A 199 1.99 -6.43 21.27
C GLU A 199 1.61 -6.72 19.81
N LEU A 200 1.27 -5.67 19.04
CA LEU A 200 1.04 -5.81 17.60
C LEU A 200 2.29 -6.26 16.86
N ARG A 201 3.46 -5.65 17.14
CA ARG A 201 4.72 -6.05 16.50
C ARG A 201 5.04 -7.53 16.77
N GLU A 202 4.88 -7.98 18.01
CA GLU A 202 5.08 -9.38 18.42
C GLU A 202 4.07 -10.32 17.74
N ALA A 203 2.80 -9.93 17.68
CA ALA A 203 1.77 -10.72 17.01
C ALA A 203 2.09 -10.90 15.51
N ILE A 204 2.51 -9.83 14.83
CA ILE A 204 2.93 -9.87 13.42
C ILE A 204 4.16 -10.77 13.26
N SER A 205 5.16 -10.65 14.14
CA SER A 205 6.36 -11.51 14.11
C SER A 205 6.02 -12.99 14.31
N SER A 206 5.00 -13.32 15.09
CA SER A 206 4.58 -14.71 15.30
C SER A 206 3.82 -15.33 14.12
N GLY A 207 3.26 -14.50 13.23
CA GLY A 207 2.43 -14.95 12.10
C GLY A 207 1.11 -15.63 12.50
N ASP A 208 0.65 -15.44 13.74
CA ASP A 208 -0.60 -16.02 14.25
C ASP A 208 -1.77 -15.05 14.00
N ASP A 209 -2.62 -15.39 13.04
CA ASP A 209 -3.75 -14.56 12.64
C ASP A 209 -4.67 -14.18 13.80
N SER A 210 -4.88 -15.08 14.77
CA SER A 210 -5.76 -14.79 15.92
C SER A 210 -5.14 -13.76 16.85
N LYS A 211 -3.83 -13.84 17.08
CA LYS A 211 -3.09 -12.83 17.85
C LYS A 211 -3.05 -11.50 17.13
N ILE A 212 -2.88 -11.50 15.81
CA ILE A 212 -2.86 -10.28 15.00
C ILE A 212 -4.20 -9.56 15.10
N VAL A 213 -5.32 -10.28 14.96
CA VAL A 213 -6.66 -9.70 15.07
C VAL A 213 -6.88 -9.09 16.46
N ALA A 214 -6.51 -9.80 17.53
CA ALA A 214 -6.62 -9.30 18.91
C ALA A 214 -5.74 -8.05 19.14
N ALA A 215 -4.49 -8.08 18.70
CA ALA A 215 -3.56 -6.96 18.85
C ALA A 215 -3.98 -5.74 18.02
N ALA A 216 -4.51 -5.94 16.81
CA ALA A 216 -5.05 -4.86 15.97
C ALA A 216 -6.23 -4.15 16.66
N ALA A 217 -7.12 -4.91 17.30
CA ALA A 217 -8.21 -4.36 18.08
C ALA A 217 -7.70 -3.56 19.30
N ASN A 218 -6.70 -4.09 20.02
CA ASN A 218 -6.10 -3.42 21.17
C ASN A 218 -5.41 -2.11 20.78
N VAL A 219 -4.57 -2.12 19.74
CA VAL A 219 -3.90 -0.91 19.22
C VAL A 219 -4.90 0.17 18.84
N ARG A 220 -5.98 -0.20 18.14
CA ARG A 220 -7.03 0.76 17.79
C ARG A 220 -7.65 1.37 19.06
N ALA A 221 -8.00 0.52 20.03
CA ALA A 221 -8.62 0.96 21.28
C ALA A 221 -7.70 1.91 22.08
N GLU A 222 -6.41 1.62 22.18
CA GLU A 222 -5.48 2.49 22.93
C GLU A 222 -5.12 3.78 22.18
N LEU A 223 -4.89 3.73 20.86
CA LEU A 223 -4.56 4.93 20.09
C LEU A 223 -5.72 5.94 20.05
N THR A 224 -6.96 5.47 19.95
CA THR A 224 -8.15 6.36 19.96
C THR A 224 -8.31 7.16 21.26
N LYS A 225 -7.67 6.76 22.35
CA LYS A 225 -7.70 7.51 23.62
C LYS A 225 -6.77 8.72 23.60
N LEU A 226 -5.78 8.75 22.70
CA LEU A 226 -4.75 9.80 22.67
C LEU A 226 -5.20 11.07 21.96
N GLY A 227 -6.20 10.98 21.07
CA GLY A 227 -6.68 12.12 20.31
C GLY A 227 -7.83 11.75 19.38
N PRO A 228 -8.44 12.73 18.71
CA PRO A 228 -9.48 12.48 17.75
C PRO A 228 -8.97 11.62 16.59
N VAL A 229 -9.79 10.65 16.15
CA VAL A 229 -9.52 9.82 14.98
C VAL A 229 -10.65 9.93 13.96
N PRO A 230 -10.40 9.70 12.67
CA PRO A 230 -11.47 9.68 11.66
C PRO A 230 -12.49 8.58 11.94
N GLU A 231 -13.73 8.81 11.51
CA GLU A 231 -14.77 7.79 11.57
C GLU A 231 -14.37 6.54 10.78
N GLU A 232 -14.70 5.36 11.32
CA GLU A 232 -14.46 4.08 10.66
C GLU A 232 -15.18 3.99 9.30
N SER A 233 -16.33 4.66 9.17
CA SER A 233 -17.11 4.74 7.92
C SER A 233 -16.29 5.36 6.77
N VAL A 234 -15.47 6.36 7.08
CA VAL A 234 -14.61 7.07 6.12
C VAL A 234 -13.47 6.15 5.67
N MET A 235 -12.82 5.48 6.63
CA MET A 235 -11.74 4.53 6.35
C MET A 235 -12.23 3.33 5.53
N ALA A 236 -13.39 2.77 5.90
CA ALA A 236 -14.00 1.66 5.19
C ALA A 236 -14.44 2.03 3.77
N ARG A 237 -14.86 3.29 3.53
CA ARG A 237 -15.22 3.76 2.19
C ARG A 237 -14.01 3.78 1.25
N GLU A 238 -12.88 4.28 1.72
CA GLU A 238 -11.65 4.28 0.93
C GLU A 238 -11.15 2.86 0.65
N LEU A 239 -11.21 1.97 1.66
CA LEU A 239 -10.84 0.56 1.49
C LEU A 239 -11.70 -0.12 0.41
N ARG A 240 -13.02 0.05 0.45
CA ARG A 240 -13.93 -0.49 -0.57
C ARG A 240 -13.63 0.07 -1.96
N TYR A 241 -13.35 1.37 -2.06
CA TYR A 241 -12.98 2.00 -3.32
C TYR A 241 -11.72 1.35 -3.90
N ASN A 242 -10.66 1.22 -3.10
CA ASN A 242 -9.40 0.62 -3.51
C ASN A 242 -9.55 -0.85 -3.95
N GLN A 243 -10.27 -1.65 -3.16
CA GLN A 243 -10.49 -3.08 -3.46
C GLN A 243 -11.40 -3.29 -4.69
N SER A 244 -12.34 -2.38 -4.95
CA SER A 244 -13.28 -2.54 -6.06
C SER A 244 -12.66 -2.30 -7.44
N HIS A 245 -11.48 -1.67 -7.52
CA HIS A 245 -10.76 -1.33 -8.76
C HIS A 245 -11.67 -0.72 -9.84
N PRO A 246 -12.39 0.38 -9.55
CA PRO A 246 -13.49 0.87 -10.38
C PRO A 246 -13.04 1.27 -11.79
N PHE A 247 -11.86 1.90 -11.93
CA PHE A 247 -11.32 2.24 -13.25
C PHE A 247 -10.96 1.02 -14.09
N ARG A 248 -10.48 -0.06 -13.46
CA ARG A 248 -10.22 -1.32 -14.15
C ARG A 248 -11.52 -1.93 -14.67
N LYS A 249 -12.61 -1.80 -13.93
CA LYS A 249 -13.94 -2.26 -14.37
C LYS A 249 -14.52 -1.33 -15.44
N ALA A 250 -14.29 -0.02 -15.33
CA ALA A 250 -14.82 0.97 -16.25
C ALA A 250 -14.38 0.72 -17.70
N TRP A 251 -13.09 0.49 -17.96
CA TRP A 251 -12.64 0.22 -19.34
C TRP A 251 -13.20 -1.10 -19.89
N ILE A 252 -13.41 -2.11 -19.06
CA ILE A 252 -14.07 -3.37 -19.46
C ILE A 252 -15.51 -3.07 -19.87
N LEU A 253 -16.24 -2.26 -19.09
CA LEU A 253 -17.60 -1.86 -19.43
C LEU A 253 -17.64 -1.03 -20.72
N TYR A 254 -16.69 -0.11 -20.93
CA TYR A 254 -16.57 0.62 -22.19
C TYR A 254 -16.31 -0.31 -23.38
N LEU A 255 -15.42 -1.30 -23.22
CA LEU A 255 -15.13 -2.29 -24.26
C LEU A 255 -16.38 -3.14 -24.58
N VAL A 256 -17.12 -3.57 -23.56
CA VAL A 256 -18.39 -4.29 -23.73
C VAL A 256 -19.41 -3.41 -24.47
N GLY A 257 -19.54 -2.13 -24.10
CA GLY A 257 -20.41 -1.18 -24.79
C GLY A 257 -20.03 -0.99 -26.26
N LEU A 258 -18.72 -0.88 -26.56
CA LEU A 258 -18.22 -0.80 -27.93
C LEU A 258 -18.58 -2.05 -28.73
N CYS A 259 -18.39 -3.26 -28.16
CA CYS A 259 -18.77 -4.51 -28.79
C CYS A 259 -20.28 -4.59 -29.07
N ILE A 260 -21.12 -4.14 -28.12
CA ILE A 260 -22.57 -4.09 -28.34
C ILE A 260 -22.88 -3.18 -29.53
N LEU A 261 -22.30 -1.97 -29.58
CA LEU A 261 -22.55 -1.02 -30.66
C LEU A 261 -22.09 -1.52 -32.03
N THR A 262 -20.96 -2.22 -32.11
CA THR A 262 -20.41 -2.71 -33.39
C THR A 262 -21.13 -3.96 -33.90
N PHE A 263 -21.47 -4.90 -33.01
CA PHE A 263 -22.10 -6.17 -33.40
C PHE A 263 -23.64 -6.12 -33.46
N ALA A 264 -24.27 -5.09 -32.87
CA ALA A 264 -25.73 -4.90 -32.91
C ALA A 264 -26.22 -4.06 -34.10
N GLN A 265 -25.35 -3.66 -35.05
CA GLN A 265 -25.78 -2.88 -36.21
C GLN A 265 -26.86 -3.64 -37.01
N PRO A 266 -28.08 -3.10 -37.16
CA PRO A 266 -29.12 -3.73 -37.97
C PRO A 266 -28.69 -3.75 -39.43
N LYS A 267 -28.90 -4.88 -40.12
CA LYS A 267 -28.66 -4.98 -41.57
C LYS A 267 -29.46 -3.89 -42.29
N THR A 268 -28.77 -2.89 -42.82
CA THR A 268 -29.37 -1.89 -43.71
C THR A 268 -29.83 -2.63 -44.97
N HIS A 269 -31.15 -2.76 -45.15
CA HIS A 269 -31.70 -3.24 -46.41
C HIS A 269 -31.41 -2.18 -47.49
N THR A 270 -30.46 -2.44 -48.36
CA THR A 270 -30.30 -1.72 -49.63
C THR A 270 -31.50 -2.06 -50.51
N THR A 271 -32.52 -1.21 -50.54
CA THR A 271 -33.51 -1.19 -51.63
C THR A 271 -32.84 -0.57 -52.85
N GLY A 272 -32.40 -1.43 -53.78
CA GLY A 272 -32.06 -1.01 -55.13
C GLY A 272 -33.32 -0.64 -55.89
N TYR A 273 -33.29 0.53 -56.54
CA TYR A 273 -34.21 0.93 -57.61
C TYR A 273 -33.84 0.23 -58.91
#